data_AF-A0A8J7MNQ8-F1
#
_entry.id   AF-A0A8J7MNQ8-F1
#
_cell.length_a   1.000
_cell.length_b   1.000
_cell.length_c   1.000
_cell.angle_alpha   90.00
_cell.angle_beta   90.00
_cell.angle_gamma   90.00
#
_symmetry.space_group_name_H-M   'P 1'
#
loop_
_entity.id
_entity.type
_entity.pdbx_description
1 polymer ?
#
loop_
_entity_poly.entity_id
_entity_poly.type
_entity_poly.pdbx_seq_one_letter_code
_entity_poly.pdbx_strand_id
1 'polypeptide(L)'
;MEVLGLVAILGLGIITGLIITYASKTYYKNIYEETKDKASDADIFKIMENSNHFITEEQLATATDLTKKEAANRLAHLAMTGALRRYYDANGSMKGVYQLIEGVPLFDSLPAELDGLSEDEIISVILLHVDDYQVTIAELVVIFGINVSKSKILLKRLKKAGKLNVLYNQGFRRIYVINKSLHTPQPVLRDAPRKRSRAQLAIPAQEKMKIPDATILQLAIEYNGRLTPTLVCIKLEVSMDEAKLKLEKLYEQGVFQMEIDEKNALLEYQI
;
A
#
# COMPACT_ATOMS: atom_id res chain seq x y z
N MET A 1 12.18 1.01 -47.99
CA MET A 1 11.52 -0.23 -47.52
C MET A 1 11.86 -0.59 -46.08
N GLU A 2 13.07 -0.29 -45.58
CA GLU A 2 13.49 -0.65 -44.21
C GLU A 2 12.69 0.05 -43.08
N VAL A 3 12.32 1.32 -43.27
CA VAL A 3 11.53 2.07 -42.27
C VAL A 3 10.12 1.47 -42.07
N LEU A 4 9.49 0.98 -43.15
CA LEU A 4 8.18 0.34 -43.10
C LEU A 4 8.22 -1.02 -42.35
N GLY A 5 9.31 -1.78 -42.50
CA GLY A 5 9.52 -3.03 -41.77
C GLY A 5 9.69 -2.81 -40.27
N LEU A 6 10.46 -1.78 -39.87
CA LEU A 6 10.69 -1.43 -38.46
C LEU A 6 9.40 -0.95 -37.77
N VAL A 7 8.58 -0.15 -38.46
CA VAL A 7 7.27 0.30 -37.98
C VAL A 7 6.31 -0.88 -37.79
N ALA A 8 6.31 -1.85 -38.72
CA ALA A 8 5.46 -3.04 -38.62
C ALA A 8 5.84 -3.93 -37.43
N ILE A 9 7.14 -4.13 -37.17
CA ILE A 9 7.64 -4.91 -36.03
C ILE A 9 7.28 -4.24 -34.70
N LEU A 10 7.47 -2.91 -34.59
CA LEU A 10 7.08 -2.15 -33.40
C LEU A 10 5.56 -2.21 -33.17
N GLY A 11 4.77 -2.08 -34.24
CA GLY A 11 3.31 -2.21 -34.17
C GLY A 11 2.86 -3.59 -33.67
N LEU A 12 3.44 -4.66 -34.20
CA LEU A 12 3.17 -6.04 -33.75
C LEU A 12 3.55 -6.25 -32.28
N GLY A 13 4.67 -5.70 -31.84
CA GLY A 13 5.09 -5.74 -30.43
C GLY A 13 4.08 -5.07 -29.50
N ILE A 14 3.60 -3.88 -29.86
CA ILE A 14 2.59 -3.14 -29.09
C ILE A 14 1.27 -3.92 -29.03
N ILE A 15 0.80 -4.45 -30.16
CA ILE A 15 -0.46 -5.21 -30.23
C ILE A 15 -0.37 -6.48 -29.38
N THR A 16 0.72 -7.24 -29.50
CA THR A 16 0.95 -8.45 -28.71
C THR A 16 0.98 -8.12 -27.22
N GLY A 17 1.67 -7.05 -26.83
CA GLY A 17 1.72 -6.58 -25.45
C GLY A 17 0.33 -6.25 -24.90
N LEU A 18 -0.50 -5.55 -25.68
CA LEU A 18 -1.89 -5.21 -25.31
C LEU A 18 -2.78 -6.45 -25.16
N ILE A 19 -2.64 -7.44 -26.04
CA ILE A 19 -3.38 -8.70 -25.95
C ILE A 19 -3.02 -9.46 -24.67
N ILE A 20 -1.72 -9.57 -24.35
CA ILE A 20 -1.25 -10.25 -23.14
C ILE A 20 -1.77 -9.54 -21.88
N THR A 21 -1.75 -8.21 -21.85
CA THR A 21 -2.27 -7.46 -20.69
C THR A 21 -3.77 -7.63 -20.54
N TYR A 22 -4.53 -7.60 -21.63
CA TYR A 22 -5.97 -7.81 -21.61
C TYR A 22 -6.35 -9.22 -21.15
N ALA A 23 -5.68 -10.25 -21.69
CA ALA A 23 -5.88 -11.64 -21.33
C ALA A 23 -5.57 -11.86 -19.84
N SER A 24 -4.44 -11.34 -19.36
CA SER A 24 -4.05 -11.43 -17.94
C SER A 24 -5.09 -10.77 -17.02
N LYS A 25 -5.54 -9.56 -17.38
CA LYS A 25 -6.56 -8.84 -16.60
C LYS A 25 -7.88 -9.60 -16.55
N THR A 26 -8.29 -10.21 -17.65
CA THR A 26 -9.52 -11.01 -17.73
C THR A 26 -9.41 -12.29 -16.89
N TYR A 27 -8.27 -12.98 -17.01
CA TYR A 27 -7.97 -14.18 -16.23
C TYR A 27 -8.08 -13.93 -14.71
N TYR A 28 -7.38 -12.91 -14.21
CA TYR A 28 -7.41 -12.58 -12.79
C TYR A 28 -8.77 -12.05 -12.31
N LYS A 29 -9.51 -11.35 -13.17
CA LYS A 29 -10.87 -10.93 -12.83
C LYS A 29 -11.79 -12.13 -12.62
N ASN A 30 -11.71 -13.15 -13.48
CA ASN A 30 -12.51 -14.36 -13.33
C ASN A 30 -12.17 -15.09 -12.02
N ILE A 31 -10.89 -15.23 -11.71
CA ILE A 31 -10.46 -15.82 -10.43
C ILE A 31 -11.01 -15.04 -9.24
N TYR A 32 -10.97 -13.71 -9.28
CA TYR A 32 -11.54 -12.89 -8.22
C TYR A 32 -13.03 -13.21 -8.02
N GLU A 33 -13.83 -13.26 -9.10
CA GLU A 33 -15.26 -13.55 -9.01
C GLU A 33 -15.55 -14.95 -8.46
N GLU A 34 -14.73 -15.95 -8.79
CA GLU A 34 -14.86 -17.32 -8.31
C GLU A 34 -14.49 -17.50 -6.82
N THR A 35 -13.69 -16.58 -6.27
CA THR A 35 -13.09 -16.75 -4.93
C THR A 35 -13.44 -15.66 -3.93
N LYS A 36 -14.13 -14.60 -4.35
CA LYS A 36 -14.48 -13.45 -3.49
C LYS A 36 -15.32 -13.84 -2.27
N ASP A 37 -16.12 -14.90 -2.37
CA ASP A 37 -16.97 -15.36 -1.27
C ASP A 37 -16.19 -16.15 -0.22
N LYS A 38 -14.97 -16.63 -0.56
CA LYS A 38 -14.05 -17.32 0.35
C LYS A 38 -13.15 -16.35 1.12
N ALA A 39 -12.77 -15.26 0.46
CA ALA A 39 -12.00 -14.17 1.05
C ALA A 39 -12.21 -12.89 0.23
N SER A 40 -12.75 -11.86 0.86
CA SER A 40 -12.82 -10.53 0.25
C SER A 40 -11.43 -9.89 0.22
N ASP A 41 -11.24 -8.88 -0.64
CA ASP A 41 -9.98 -8.11 -0.64
C ASP A 41 -9.73 -7.44 0.72
N ALA A 42 -10.81 -7.03 1.42
CA ALA A 42 -10.73 -6.43 2.75
C ALA A 42 -10.25 -7.43 3.80
N ASP A 43 -10.73 -8.68 3.76
CA ASP A 43 -10.27 -9.74 4.67
C ASP A 43 -8.78 -10.01 4.49
N ILE A 44 -8.34 -10.11 3.23
CA ILE A 44 -6.92 -10.30 2.90
C ILE A 44 -6.08 -9.15 3.46
N PHE A 45 -6.50 -7.89 3.28
CA PHE A 45 -5.75 -6.74 3.80
C PHE A 45 -5.72 -6.69 5.33
N LYS A 46 -6.82 -7.01 6.01
CA LYS A 46 -6.85 -7.11 7.48
C LYS A 46 -5.93 -8.21 8.00
N ILE A 47 -5.87 -9.37 7.33
CA ILE A 47 -4.93 -10.45 7.69
C ILE A 47 -3.48 -9.97 7.51
N MET A 48 -3.18 -9.29 6.40
CA MET A 48 -1.84 -8.77 6.13
C MET A 48 -1.43 -7.69 7.13
N GLU A 49 -2.32 -6.76 7.47
CA GLU A 49 -2.07 -5.73 8.49
C GLU A 49 -1.68 -6.37 9.83
N ASN A 50 -2.43 -7.39 10.26
CA ASN A 50 -2.14 -8.16 11.47
C ASN A 50 -0.86 -9.02 11.37
N SER A 51 -0.32 -9.21 10.16
CA SER A 51 0.88 -10.01 9.86
C SER A 51 2.08 -9.13 9.47
N ASN A 52 2.19 -7.94 10.05
CA ASN A 52 3.25 -6.96 9.74
C ASN A 52 3.31 -6.57 8.25
N HIS A 53 2.16 -6.54 7.58
CA HIS A 53 1.99 -6.23 6.16
C HIS A 53 2.54 -7.27 5.18
N PHE A 54 3.02 -8.43 5.63
CA PHE A 54 3.54 -9.48 4.75
C PHE A 54 2.70 -10.76 4.84
N ILE A 55 2.64 -11.50 3.74
CA ILE A 55 1.98 -12.80 3.71
C ILE A 55 2.52 -13.70 2.60
N THR A 56 2.48 -15.02 2.82
CA THR A 56 2.67 -16.03 1.79
C THR A 56 1.37 -16.62 1.25
N GLU A 57 1.47 -17.35 0.13
CA GLU A 57 0.37 -18.13 -0.43
C GLU A 57 -0.14 -19.19 0.57
N GLU A 58 0.77 -19.84 1.29
CA GLU A 58 0.46 -20.84 2.32
C GLU A 58 -0.20 -20.23 3.55
N GLN A 59 0.31 -19.10 4.03
CA GLN A 59 -0.26 -18.39 5.16
C GLN A 59 -1.67 -17.90 4.85
N LEU A 60 -1.88 -17.34 3.65
CA LEU A 60 -3.20 -16.90 3.23
C LEU A 60 -4.19 -18.08 3.10
N ALA A 61 -3.76 -19.19 2.48
CA ALA A 61 -4.59 -20.39 2.37
C ALA A 61 -4.88 -21.06 3.72
N THR A 62 -4.04 -20.84 4.74
CA THR A 62 -4.28 -21.32 6.10
C THR A 62 -5.25 -20.41 6.86
N ALA A 63 -5.21 -19.11 6.59
CA ALA A 63 -6.05 -18.10 7.26
C ALA A 63 -7.44 -17.94 6.63
N THR A 64 -7.73 -18.60 5.52
CA THR A 64 -8.96 -18.43 4.73
C THR A 64 -9.42 -19.76 4.14
N ASP A 65 -10.59 -19.77 3.50
CA ASP A 65 -11.11 -20.95 2.78
C ASP A 65 -10.49 -21.12 1.36
N LEU A 66 -9.46 -20.36 1.04
CA LEU A 66 -8.77 -20.45 -0.24
C LEU A 66 -7.85 -21.67 -0.28
N THR A 67 -7.85 -22.40 -1.38
CA THR A 67 -6.77 -23.34 -1.69
C THR A 67 -5.47 -22.57 -1.94
N LYS A 68 -4.31 -23.22 -1.76
CA LYS A 68 -2.99 -22.62 -2.06
C LYS A 68 -2.92 -21.98 -3.46
N LYS A 69 -3.48 -22.65 -4.47
CA LYS A 69 -3.52 -22.13 -5.85
C LYS A 69 -4.41 -20.89 -5.97
N GLU A 70 -5.55 -20.86 -5.29
CA GLU A 70 -6.43 -19.70 -5.27
C GLU A 70 -5.77 -18.53 -4.53
N ALA A 71 -5.13 -18.78 -3.39
CA ALA A 71 -4.35 -17.79 -2.64
C ALA A 71 -3.23 -17.17 -3.50
N ALA A 72 -2.45 -18.00 -4.18
CA ALA A 72 -1.41 -17.56 -5.12
C ALA A 72 -1.97 -16.63 -6.20
N ASN A 73 -3.07 -17.03 -6.83
CA ASN A 73 -3.70 -16.24 -7.87
C ASN A 73 -4.30 -14.93 -7.33
N ARG A 74 -4.85 -14.94 -6.11
CA ARG A 74 -5.39 -13.73 -5.45
C ARG A 74 -4.29 -12.73 -5.12
N LEU A 75 -3.20 -13.19 -4.53
CA LEU A 75 -2.04 -12.34 -4.24
C LEU A 75 -1.42 -11.80 -5.53
N ALA A 76 -1.30 -12.62 -6.58
CA ALA A 76 -0.85 -12.18 -7.90
C ALA A 76 -1.77 -11.11 -8.53
N HIS A 77 -3.09 -11.28 -8.43
CA HIS A 77 -4.06 -10.27 -8.88
C HIS A 77 -3.91 -8.95 -8.11
N LEU A 78 -3.80 -9.01 -6.79
CA LEU A 78 -3.65 -7.82 -5.94
C LEU A 78 -2.30 -7.12 -6.18
N ALA A 79 -1.24 -7.87 -6.48
CA ALA A 79 0.05 -7.31 -6.90
C ALA A 79 -0.03 -6.66 -8.29
N MET A 80 -0.65 -7.31 -9.27
CA MET A 80 -0.84 -6.76 -10.62
C MET A 80 -1.70 -5.49 -10.61
N THR A 81 -2.66 -5.43 -9.69
CA THR A 81 -3.48 -4.23 -9.49
C THR A 81 -2.76 -3.17 -8.64
N GLY A 82 -1.56 -3.44 -8.14
CA GLY A 82 -0.73 -2.47 -7.43
C GLY A 82 -1.19 -2.18 -6.01
N ALA A 83 -1.99 -3.06 -5.40
CA ALA A 83 -2.28 -3.01 -3.97
C ALA A 83 -1.18 -3.70 -3.16
N LEU A 84 -0.57 -4.74 -3.74
CA LEU A 84 0.54 -5.47 -3.14
C LEU A 84 1.84 -5.28 -3.93
N ARG A 85 2.97 -5.44 -3.24
CA ARG A 85 4.28 -5.63 -3.84
C ARG A 85 4.63 -7.11 -3.75
N ARG A 86 5.10 -7.69 -4.86
CA ARG A 86 5.64 -9.06 -4.89
C ARG A 86 7.16 -9.02 -4.78
N TYR A 87 7.73 -9.94 -4.02
CA TYR A 87 9.18 -10.06 -3.84
C TYR A 87 9.77 -11.26 -4.59
N TYR A 88 11.04 -11.12 -4.96
CA TYR A 88 11.84 -12.13 -5.68
C TYR A 88 13.07 -12.47 -4.84
N ASP A 89 13.56 -13.70 -4.95
CA ASP A 89 14.83 -14.06 -4.32
C ASP A 89 16.04 -13.47 -5.06
N ALA A 90 17.23 -13.61 -4.45
CA ALA A 90 18.50 -13.16 -5.03
C ALA A 90 18.84 -13.82 -6.38
N ASN A 91 18.20 -14.95 -6.71
CA ASN A 91 18.37 -15.67 -7.97
C ASN A 91 17.31 -15.30 -9.03
N GLY A 92 16.43 -14.32 -8.73
CA GLY A 92 15.35 -13.88 -9.61
C GLY A 92 14.16 -14.84 -9.68
N SER A 93 14.13 -15.88 -8.85
CA SER A 93 12.97 -16.78 -8.75
C SER A 93 11.84 -16.09 -7.98
N MET A 94 10.62 -16.25 -8.48
CA MET A 94 9.43 -15.71 -7.85
C MET A 94 9.23 -16.38 -6.49
N LYS A 95 9.43 -15.63 -5.39
CA LYS A 95 8.98 -16.08 -4.07
C LYS A 95 7.49 -15.80 -3.92
N GLY A 96 6.82 -16.65 -3.17
CA GLY A 96 5.40 -16.54 -2.83
C GLY A 96 5.11 -15.49 -1.75
N VAL A 97 5.99 -14.49 -1.55
CA VAL A 97 5.86 -13.47 -0.48
C VAL A 97 5.37 -12.15 -1.07
N TYR A 98 4.34 -11.61 -0.43
CA TYR A 98 3.66 -10.38 -0.84
C TYR A 98 3.60 -9.41 0.32
N GLN A 99 3.72 -8.12 0.01
CA GLN A 99 3.60 -7.04 0.98
C GLN A 99 2.44 -6.12 0.62
N LEU A 100 1.64 -5.76 1.62
CA LEU A 100 0.67 -4.70 1.53
C LEU A 100 1.39 -3.35 1.49
N ILE A 101 1.16 -2.57 0.44
CA ILE A 101 1.93 -1.34 0.18
C ILE A 101 1.58 -0.23 1.16
N GLU A 102 0.30 -0.16 1.56
CA GLU A 102 -0.29 0.91 2.36
C GLU A 102 -0.97 0.30 3.58
N GLY A 103 -0.86 0.92 4.75
CA GLY A 103 -1.56 0.45 5.94
C GLY A 103 -3.09 0.53 5.82
N VAL A 104 -3.80 -0.25 6.62
CA VAL A 104 -5.28 -0.23 6.64
C VAL A 104 -5.88 -0.08 8.05
N PRO A 105 -7.05 0.58 8.16
CA PRO A 105 -7.73 0.72 9.43
C PRO A 105 -8.33 -0.61 9.92
N LEU A 106 -8.07 -0.96 11.18
CA LEU A 106 -8.55 -2.20 11.83
C LEU A 106 -9.71 -1.93 12.81
N PHE A 107 -10.82 -1.39 12.31
CA PHE A 107 -12.02 -1.16 13.14
C PHE A 107 -13.07 -2.26 12.96
N ASP A 108 -13.68 -2.68 14.06
CA ASP A 108 -14.75 -3.69 14.07
C ASP A 108 -16.04 -3.20 13.39
N SER A 109 -16.24 -1.88 13.31
CA SER A 109 -17.40 -1.24 12.68
C SER A 109 -17.37 -1.21 11.16
N LEU A 110 -16.34 -1.79 10.52
CA LEU A 110 -16.16 -1.81 9.07
C LEU A 110 -16.56 -3.16 8.47
N PRO A 111 -17.16 -3.18 7.28
CA PRO A 111 -17.29 -2.07 6.33
C PRO A 111 -18.55 -1.20 6.50
N ALA A 112 -18.44 0.07 6.09
CA ALA A 112 -19.55 0.99 5.93
C ALA A 112 -20.26 0.78 4.57
N GLU A 113 -21.58 0.96 4.54
CA GLU A 113 -22.38 0.87 3.32
C GLU A 113 -22.06 2.04 2.38
N LEU A 114 -21.66 1.73 1.14
CA LEU A 114 -21.30 2.73 0.13
C LEU A 114 -22.50 3.16 -0.74
N ASP A 115 -23.47 2.26 -0.90
CA ASP A 115 -24.58 2.47 -1.82
C ASP A 115 -25.48 3.61 -1.32
N GLY A 116 -25.83 4.52 -2.22
CA GLY A 116 -26.64 5.70 -1.90
C GLY A 116 -25.86 6.89 -1.33
N LEU A 117 -24.58 6.75 -0.98
CA LEU A 117 -23.81 7.87 -0.46
C LEU A 117 -23.39 8.89 -1.54
N SER A 118 -23.56 10.17 -1.20
CA SER A 118 -22.98 11.30 -1.92
C SER A 118 -21.46 11.36 -1.71
N GLU A 119 -20.76 12.11 -2.57
CA GLU A 119 -19.30 12.25 -2.45
C GLU A 119 -18.88 12.92 -1.12
N ASP A 120 -19.70 13.80 -0.56
CA ASP A 120 -19.43 14.45 0.73
C ASP A 120 -19.60 13.50 1.92
N GLU A 121 -20.62 12.64 1.88
CA GLU A 121 -20.81 11.59 2.89
C GLU A 121 -19.68 10.57 2.83
N ILE A 122 -19.23 10.18 1.63
CA ILE A 122 -18.09 9.28 1.45
C ILE A 122 -16.82 9.88 2.08
N ILE A 123 -16.53 11.17 1.84
CA ILE A 123 -15.39 11.84 2.47
C ILE A 123 -15.54 11.88 3.99
N SER A 124 -16.74 12.12 4.50
CA SER A 124 -17.00 12.14 5.93
C SER A 124 -16.73 10.78 6.57
N VAL A 125 -17.17 9.69 5.93
CA VAL A 125 -16.88 8.32 6.37
C VAL A 125 -15.37 8.02 6.34
N ILE A 126 -14.65 8.45 5.30
CA ILE A 126 -13.19 8.25 5.23
C ILE A 126 -12.49 8.99 6.39
N LEU A 127 -12.88 10.24 6.66
CA LEU A 127 -12.31 11.06 7.73
C LEU A 127 -12.59 10.55 9.15
N LEU A 128 -13.54 9.63 9.33
CA LEU A 128 -13.75 8.95 10.61
C LEU A 128 -12.70 7.87 10.89
N HIS A 129 -11.98 7.42 9.86
CA HIS A 129 -11.10 6.25 9.94
C HIS A 129 -9.66 6.53 9.50
N VAL A 130 -9.36 7.75 8.99
CA VAL A 130 -8.04 8.13 8.48
C VAL A 130 -7.63 9.50 9.04
N ASP A 131 -6.45 9.57 9.64
CA ASP A 131 -5.98 10.75 10.39
C ASP A 131 -5.11 11.72 9.57
N ASP A 132 -4.55 11.26 8.44
CA ASP A 132 -3.52 11.98 7.68
C ASP A 132 -4.06 12.66 6.41
N TYR A 133 -5.38 12.60 6.19
CA TYR A 133 -6.10 13.11 5.00
C TYR A 133 -5.69 12.46 3.67
N GLN A 134 -4.81 11.46 3.68
CA GLN A 134 -4.52 10.67 2.50
C GLN A 134 -5.66 9.68 2.28
N VAL A 135 -5.85 9.27 1.02
CA VAL A 135 -6.84 8.25 0.68
C VAL A 135 -6.17 7.22 -0.20
N THR A 136 -5.98 6.03 0.35
CA THR A 136 -5.34 4.93 -0.35
C THR A 136 -6.37 3.94 -0.89
N ILE A 137 -5.93 3.10 -1.83
CA ILE A 137 -6.74 2.01 -2.37
C ILE A 137 -7.10 1.02 -1.26
N ALA A 138 -6.15 0.71 -0.38
CA ALA A 138 -6.31 -0.29 0.67
C ALA A 138 -7.31 0.16 1.74
N GLU A 139 -7.23 1.42 2.16
CA GLU A 139 -8.21 2.03 3.08
C GLU A 139 -9.63 1.96 2.52
N LEU A 140 -9.85 2.38 1.27
CA LEU A 140 -11.18 2.34 0.67
C LEU A 140 -11.74 0.92 0.55
N VAL A 141 -10.87 -0.06 0.28
CA VAL A 141 -11.25 -1.47 0.24
C VAL A 141 -11.78 -1.92 1.60
N VAL A 142 -11.08 -1.58 2.69
CA VAL A 142 -11.47 -1.97 4.05
C VAL A 142 -12.64 -1.16 4.58
N ILE A 143 -12.65 0.16 4.37
CA ILE A 143 -13.70 1.07 4.84
C ILE A 143 -15.05 0.74 4.21
N PHE A 144 -15.09 0.46 2.91
CA PHE A 144 -16.35 0.26 2.18
C PHE A 144 -16.62 -1.21 1.79
N GLY A 145 -15.74 -2.14 2.15
CA GLY A 145 -15.88 -3.56 1.79
C GLY A 145 -15.91 -3.80 0.28
N ILE A 146 -15.29 -2.91 -0.50
CA ILE A 146 -15.24 -2.98 -1.96
C ILE A 146 -13.92 -3.59 -2.43
N ASN A 147 -13.87 -4.14 -3.64
CA ASN A 147 -12.61 -4.64 -4.20
C ASN A 147 -11.71 -3.53 -4.75
N VAL A 148 -10.45 -3.87 -5.02
CA VAL A 148 -9.43 -2.94 -5.53
C VAL A 148 -9.85 -2.25 -6.84
N SER A 149 -10.63 -2.91 -7.68
CA SER A 149 -11.13 -2.31 -8.92
C SER A 149 -12.19 -1.23 -8.65
N LYS A 150 -13.13 -1.50 -7.74
CA LYS A 150 -14.17 -0.56 -7.31
C LYS A 150 -13.55 0.62 -6.56
N SER A 151 -12.55 0.42 -5.71
CA SER A 151 -11.88 1.52 -5.00
C SER A 151 -11.15 2.47 -5.96
N LYS A 152 -10.52 1.96 -7.02
CA LYS A 152 -9.95 2.80 -8.09
C LYS A 152 -11.01 3.63 -8.84
N ILE A 153 -12.20 3.05 -9.06
CA ILE A 153 -13.33 3.78 -9.66
C ILE A 153 -13.80 4.86 -8.70
N LEU A 154 -13.90 4.55 -7.41
CA LEU A 154 -14.29 5.50 -6.37
C LEU A 154 -13.31 6.67 -6.24
N LEU A 155 -11.99 6.42 -6.22
CA LEU A 155 -10.97 7.47 -6.25
C LEU A 155 -11.13 8.41 -7.46
N LYS A 156 -11.39 7.84 -8.65
CA LYS A 156 -11.63 8.65 -9.86
C LYS A 156 -12.91 9.47 -9.75
N ARG A 157 -13.98 8.90 -9.18
CA ARG A 157 -15.26 9.60 -8.92
C ARG A 157 -15.04 10.79 -7.98
N LEU A 158 -14.42 10.55 -6.81
CA LEU A 158 -14.14 11.59 -5.82
C LEU A 158 -13.19 12.68 -6.36
N LYS A 159 -12.17 12.30 -7.14
CA LYS A 159 -11.31 13.25 -7.86
C LYS A 159 -12.10 14.10 -8.85
N LYS A 160 -12.94 13.49 -9.68
CA LYS A 160 -13.75 14.20 -10.68
C LYS A 160 -14.74 15.17 -10.02
N ALA A 161 -15.23 14.82 -8.83
CA ALA A 161 -16.08 15.68 -8.00
C ALA A 161 -15.31 16.79 -7.24
N GLY A 162 -13.98 16.90 -7.44
CA GLY A 162 -13.15 17.92 -6.78
C GLY A 162 -12.92 17.68 -5.29
N LYS A 163 -13.26 16.49 -4.77
CA LYS A 163 -13.09 16.12 -3.35
C LYS A 163 -11.69 15.63 -3.03
N LEU A 164 -10.90 15.25 -4.03
CA LEU A 164 -9.51 14.81 -3.88
C LEU A 164 -8.57 15.67 -4.73
N ASN A 165 -7.47 16.10 -4.13
CA ASN A 165 -6.29 16.59 -4.80
C ASN A 165 -5.32 15.44 -5.07
N VAL A 166 -4.50 15.61 -6.10
CA VAL A 166 -3.46 14.65 -6.46
C VAL A 166 -2.10 15.28 -6.21
N LEU A 167 -1.35 14.69 -5.29
CA LEU A 167 0.04 15.05 -5.00
C LEU A 167 0.97 13.94 -5.48
N TYR A 168 2.27 14.23 -5.47
CA TYR A 168 3.31 13.26 -5.74
C TYR A 168 4.32 13.26 -4.59
N ASN A 169 4.70 12.09 -4.11
CA ASN A 169 5.75 11.98 -3.10
C ASN A 169 7.15 12.06 -3.71
N GLN A 170 8.18 11.97 -2.87
CA GLN A 170 9.59 12.02 -3.28
C GLN A 170 9.98 10.93 -4.30
N GLY A 171 9.27 9.79 -4.30
CA GLY A 171 9.44 8.71 -5.27
C GLY A 171 8.56 8.86 -6.51
N PHE A 172 8.01 10.05 -6.78
CA PHE A 172 7.04 10.32 -7.85
C PHE A 172 5.79 9.42 -7.83
N ARG A 173 5.47 8.82 -6.67
CA ARG A 173 4.23 8.07 -6.50
C ARG A 173 3.09 9.01 -6.28
N ARG A 174 1.97 8.70 -6.90
CA ARG A 174 0.74 9.49 -6.82
C ARG A 174 0.07 9.26 -5.47
N ILE A 175 -0.20 10.35 -4.74
CA ILE A 175 -0.98 10.36 -3.51
C ILE A 175 -2.30 11.08 -3.78
N TYR A 176 -3.41 10.57 -3.23
CA TYR A 176 -4.69 11.26 -3.20
C TYR A 176 -4.89 11.87 -1.82
N VAL A 177 -5.20 13.16 -1.77
CA VAL A 177 -5.42 13.88 -0.51
C VAL A 177 -6.77 14.55 -0.54
N ILE A 178 -7.51 14.50 0.56
CA ILE A 178 -8.83 15.13 0.66
C ILE A 178 -8.70 16.64 0.48
N ASN A 179 -9.45 17.16 -0.49
CA ASN A 179 -9.52 18.60 -0.76
C ASN A 179 -10.44 19.24 0.28
N LYS A 180 -9.86 19.94 1.26
CA LYS A 180 -10.65 20.69 2.24
C LYS A 180 -11.19 21.97 1.60
N SER A 181 -12.50 22.02 1.34
CA SER A 181 -13.27 23.25 1.49
C SER A 181 -14.37 23.08 2.54
N LEU A 182 -14.19 23.74 3.69
CA LEU A 182 -15.23 24.44 4.45
C LEU A 182 -16.61 23.76 4.60
N HIS A 183 -16.74 22.81 5.54
CA HIS A 183 -17.97 22.67 6.33
C HIS A 183 -17.63 22.54 7.82
N THR A 184 -16.97 23.56 8.36
CA THR A 184 -17.27 23.96 9.74
C THR A 184 -18.27 25.11 9.64
N PRO A 185 -19.54 24.97 10.06
CA PRO A 185 -20.29 26.14 10.47
C PRO A 185 -19.43 26.82 11.54
N GLN A 186 -19.27 28.14 11.40
CA GLN A 186 -18.42 29.05 12.18
C GLN A 186 -17.80 28.46 13.46
N PRO A 187 -16.47 28.61 13.68
CA PRO A 187 -15.85 28.15 14.92
C PRO A 187 -16.57 28.76 16.12
N VAL A 188 -17.34 27.95 16.85
CA VAL A 188 -17.83 28.32 18.15
C VAL A 188 -16.60 28.34 19.06
N LEU A 189 -16.18 29.53 19.47
CA LEU A 189 -15.22 29.71 20.55
C LEU A 189 -15.79 28.97 21.77
N ARG A 190 -15.22 27.80 22.07
CA ARG A 190 -15.42 27.18 23.38
C ARG A 190 -14.58 27.97 24.37
N ASP A 191 -15.24 28.75 25.21
CA ASP A 191 -14.66 29.64 26.24
C ASP A 191 -13.97 28.91 27.42
N ALA A 192 -13.38 27.74 27.19
CA ALA A 192 -12.65 27.02 28.23
C ALA A 192 -11.23 26.65 27.76
N PRO A 193 -10.18 27.12 28.46
CA PRO A 193 -8.81 26.94 28.04
C PRO A 193 -8.37 25.49 28.31
N ARG A 194 -8.36 24.66 27.27
CA ARG A 194 -7.54 23.44 27.28
C ARG A 194 -6.09 23.85 27.04
N LYS A 195 -5.28 23.86 28.09
CA LYS A 195 -3.81 23.94 28.01
C LYS A 195 -3.29 22.83 27.09
N ARG A 196 -2.96 23.17 25.86
CA ARG A 196 -1.99 22.46 25.02
C ARG A 196 -1.08 23.50 24.39
N SER A 197 0.20 23.46 24.74
CA SER A 197 1.23 24.29 24.16
C SER A 197 1.26 24.07 22.64
N ARG A 198 0.86 25.09 21.88
CA ARG A 198 1.07 25.14 20.44
C ARG A 198 2.54 25.44 20.19
N ALA A 199 3.28 24.46 19.69
CA ALA A 199 4.46 24.77 18.88
C ALA A 199 3.96 25.22 17.51
N GLN A 200 4.44 26.38 17.05
CA GLN A 200 4.16 26.92 15.73
C GLN A 200 4.59 25.92 14.64
N LEU A 201 3.70 25.63 13.70
CA LEU A 201 4.04 24.89 12.49
C LEU A 201 4.98 25.73 11.63
N ALA A 202 6.27 25.43 11.72
CA ALA A 202 7.21 25.73 10.67
C ALA A 202 6.90 24.81 9.49
N ILE A 203 6.80 25.37 8.28
CA ILE A 203 6.88 24.58 7.04
C ILE A 203 8.24 23.89 7.07
N PRO A 204 8.34 22.55 7.05
CA PRO A 204 9.64 21.90 7.07
C PRO A 204 10.33 22.19 5.73
N ALA A 205 11.30 23.11 5.76
CA ALA A 205 12.44 23.04 4.86
C ALA A 205 13.00 21.62 4.99
N GLN A 206 13.09 20.88 3.87
CA GLN A 206 13.66 19.53 3.75
C GLN A 206 14.14 18.95 5.09
N GLU A 207 13.25 18.31 5.85
CA GLU A 207 13.71 17.54 7.00
C GLU A 207 14.62 16.45 6.42
N LYS A 208 15.91 16.57 6.69
CA LYS A 208 16.87 15.47 6.58
C LYS A 208 16.20 14.25 7.21
N MET A 209 16.21 13.10 6.51
CA MET A 209 15.81 11.81 7.11
C MET A 209 16.32 11.76 8.55
N LYS A 210 15.39 11.65 9.52
CA LYS A 210 15.72 11.75 10.95
C LYS A 210 16.65 10.65 11.43
N ILE A 211 16.69 9.52 10.70
CA ILE A 211 17.52 8.37 11.03
C ILE A 211 18.89 8.51 10.34
N PRO A 212 20.00 8.69 11.07
CA PRO A 212 21.33 8.65 10.49
C PRO A 212 21.68 7.25 9.96
N ASP A 213 22.42 7.15 8.85
CA ASP A 213 22.88 5.85 8.31
C ASP A 213 23.72 5.09 9.34
N ALA A 214 24.57 5.80 10.09
CA ALA A 214 25.39 5.24 11.15
C ALA A 214 24.56 4.52 12.22
N THR A 215 23.38 5.04 12.56
CA THR A 215 22.50 4.42 13.55
C THR A 215 21.93 3.09 13.04
N ILE A 216 21.55 3.02 11.76
CA ILE A 216 21.09 1.77 11.13
C ILE A 216 22.23 0.75 11.05
N LEU A 217 23.43 1.18 10.65
CA LEU A 217 24.60 0.31 10.58
C LEU A 217 25.00 -0.23 11.96
N GLN A 218 24.92 0.60 12.99
CA GLN A 218 25.20 0.18 14.36
C GLN A 218 24.16 -0.83 14.85
N LEU A 219 22.88 -0.60 14.54
CA LEU A 219 21.82 -1.57 14.80
C LEU A 219 22.09 -2.89 14.06
N ALA A 220 22.52 -2.84 12.81
CA ALA A 220 22.87 -4.03 12.06
C ALA A 220 24.01 -4.80 12.74
N ILE A 221 25.07 -4.12 13.19
CA ILE A 221 26.16 -4.76 13.94
C ILE A 221 25.65 -5.43 15.23
N GLU A 222 24.77 -4.76 15.97
CA GLU A 222 24.17 -5.28 17.20
C GLU A 222 23.31 -6.54 16.95
N TYR A 223 22.63 -6.60 15.81
CA TYR A 223 21.73 -7.68 15.41
C TYR A 223 22.35 -8.64 14.36
N ASN A 224 23.67 -8.84 14.40
CA ASN A 224 24.41 -9.78 13.55
C ASN A 224 24.18 -9.59 12.04
N GLY A 225 24.14 -8.34 11.62
CA GLY A 225 23.91 -7.91 10.24
C GLY A 225 22.43 -7.87 9.85
N ARG A 226 21.50 -8.46 10.62
CA ARG A 226 20.11 -8.68 10.21
C ARG A 226 19.16 -7.64 10.77
N LEU A 227 18.48 -6.91 9.89
CA LEU A 227 17.51 -5.90 10.26
C LEU A 227 16.17 -6.12 9.56
N THR A 228 15.07 -5.97 10.29
CA THR A 228 13.72 -5.85 9.71
C THR A 228 13.19 -4.44 9.92
N PRO A 229 12.26 -3.95 9.08
CA PRO A 229 11.61 -2.66 9.31
C PRO A 229 10.98 -2.55 10.69
N THR A 230 10.38 -3.64 11.19
CA THR A 230 9.79 -3.71 12.54
C THR A 230 10.84 -3.56 13.63
N LEU A 231 11.99 -4.23 13.50
CA LEU A 231 13.08 -4.10 14.47
C LEU A 231 13.59 -2.65 14.53
N VAL A 232 13.78 -2.01 13.37
CA VAL A 232 14.22 -0.62 13.29
C VAL A 232 13.17 0.34 13.86
N CYS A 233 11.89 0.13 13.53
CA CYS A 233 10.75 0.87 14.06
C CYS A 233 10.73 0.84 15.61
N ILE A 234 10.82 -0.36 16.20
CA ILE A 234 10.81 -0.54 17.66
C ILE A 234 12.06 0.06 18.30
N LYS A 235 13.24 -0.16 17.72
CA LYS A 235 14.51 0.22 18.35
C LYS A 235 14.79 1.71 18.28
N LEU A 236 14.33 2.37 17.22
CA LEU A 236 14.58 3.78 16.99
C LEU A 236 13.35 4.66 17.27
N GLU A 237 12.23 4.06 17.69
CA GLU A 237 10.97 4.74 17.97
C GLU A 237 10.49 5.63 16.81
N VAL A 238 10.67 5.12 15.59
CA VAL A 238 10.28 5.78 14.32
C VAL A 238 9.06 5.12 13.72
N SER A 239 8.41 5.78 12.74
CA SER A 239 7.29 5.14 12.05
C SER A 239 7.77 3.96 11.19
N MET A 240 6.86 3.01 10.94
CA MET A 240 7.13 1.87 10.07
C MET A 240 7.54 2.33 8.66
N ASP A 241 6.90 3.36 8.13
CA ASP A 241 7.20 3.92 6.81
C ASP A 241 8.59 4.56 6.76
N GLU A 242 8.99 5.29 7.80
CA GLU A 242 10.33 5.88 7.90
C GLU A 242 11.42 4.80 7.99
N ALA A 243 11.21 3.78 8.82
CA ALA A 243 12.12 2.65 8.95
C ALA A 243 12.29 1.90 7.61
N LYS A 244 11.17 1.61 6.93
CA LYS A 244 11.15 0.94 5.62
C LYS A 244 11.88 1.76 4.56
N LEU A 245 11.52 3.04 4.42
CA LEU A 245 12.14 3.93 3.44
C LEU A 245 13.66 4.03 3.66
N LYS A 246 14.10 4.01 4.92
CA LYS A 246 15.51 4.06 5.26
C LYS A 246 16.26 2.81 4.84
N LEU A 247 15.73 1.63 5.16
CA LEU A 247 16.34 0.35 4.79
C LEU A 247 16.33 0.13 3.27
N GLU A 248 15.24 0.48 2.58
CA GLU A 248 15.17 0.45 1.11
C GLU A 248 16.27 1.34 0.48
N LYS A 249 16.48 2.55 1.00
CA LYS A 249 17.54 3.43 0.51
C LYS A 249 18.94 2.85 0.71
N LEU A 250 19.22 2.25 1.86
CA LEU A 250 20.54 1.64 2.13
C LEU A 250 20.76 0.38 1.30
N TYR A 251 19.71 -0.39 1.03
CA TYR A 251 19.74 -1.48 0.06
C TYR A 251 20.05 -0.97 -1.37
N GLU A 252 19.38 0.08 -1.83
CA GLU A 252 19.64 0.70 -3.14
C GLU A 252 21.08 1.22 -3.27
N GLN A 253 21.71 1.61 -2.16
CA GLN A 253 23.10 2.01 -2.08
C GLN A 253 24.10 0.84 -1.98
N GLY A 254 23.61 -0.40 -1.96
CA GLY A 254 24.42 -1.62 -1.86
C GLY A 254 24.98 -1.89 -0.46
N VAL A 255 24.48 -1.19 0.57
CA VAL A 255 24.93 -1.35 1.96
C VAL A 255 24.34 -2.61 2.59
N PHE A 256 23.11 -2.97 2.19
CA PHE A 256 22.44 -4.20 2.61
C PHE A 256 22.04 -5.02 1.39
N GLN A 257 22.02 -6.34 1.55
CA GLN A 257 21.30 -7.27 0.71
C GLN A 257 19.95 -7.58 1.33
N MET A 258 18.95 -7.78 0.50
CA MET A 258 17.60 -8.12 0.96
C MET A 258 17.42 -9.63 0.90
N GLU A 259 17.27 -10.26 2.06
CA GLU A 259 16.90 -11.67 2.18
C GLU A 259 15.44 -11.79 2.63
N ILE A 260 14.75 -12.80 2.11
CA ILE A 260 13.35 -13.04 2.41
C ILE A 260 13.26 -14.37 3.14
N ASP A 261 12.91 -14.29 4.42
CA ASP A 261 12.54 -15.45 5.23
C ASP A 261 11.10 -15.86 4.86
N GLU A 262 10.99 -16.83 3.96
CA GLU A 262 9.71 -17.39 3.51
C GLU A 262 8.93 -18.07 4.64
N LYS A 263 9.62 -18.61 5.65
CA LYS A 263 8.97 -19.35 6.73
C LYS A 263 8.21 -18.41 7.66
N ASN A 264 8.78 -17.24 7.88
CA ASN A 264 8.21 -16.23 8.77
C ASN A 264 7.52 -15.07 8.01
N ALA A 265 7.57 -15.07 6.67
CA ALA A 265 7.12 -13.96 5.82
C ALA A 265 7.77 -12.62 6.21
N LEU A 266 9.06 -12.65 6.54
CA LEU A 266 9.79 -11.47 6.97
C LEU A 266 10.80 -11.03 5.91
N LEU A 267 10.89 -9.72 5.74
CA LEU A 267 11.92 -9.09 4.94
C LEU A 267 13.09 -8.73 5.87
N GLU A 268 14.25 -9.34 5.61
CA GLU A 268 15.49 -9.09 6.32
C GLU A 268 16.47 -8.33 5.42
N TYR A 269 17.10 -7.30 5.96
CA TYR A 269 18.23 -6.61 5.37
C TYR A 269 19.50 -7.11 6.05
N GLN A 270 20.43 -7.64 5.28
CA GLN A 270 21.68 -8.23 5.75
C GLN A 270 22.89 -7.46 5.21
N ILE A 271 23.90 -7.19 6.04
CA ILE A 271 25.20 -6.64 5.62
C ILE A 271 26.10 -7.78 5.12
#